data_AF-A0A4E0RBP4-F1
#
_entry.id   AF-A0A4E0RBP4-F1
#
_cell.length_a   1.000
_cell.length_b   1.000
_cell.length_c   1.000
_cell.angle_alpha   90.00
_cell.angle_beta   90.00
_cell.angle_gamma   90.00
#
_symmetry.space_group_name_H-M   'P 1'
#
loop_
_entity.id
_entity.type
_entity.pdbx_description
1 polymer ?
#
loop_
_entity_poly.entity_id
_entity_poly.type
_entity_poly.pdbx_seq_one_letter_code
_entity_poly.pdbx_strand_id
1 'polypeptide(L)'
;MFKSKRSNPKNQPQDKPFSLEAEQSILGGLMFNDSEWSLVQAILSTEDFFLPEHQIIFTAIKSVTAKNQHPDPITLTDHLQVENNFKAIGGNDYLSTLTKALQQNSVASNLIAYARIVKDKSLDRQIDRIWTRRDLNDSDKLVNLRETKILLHSHQE
;
A
#
# COMPACT_ATOMS: atom_id res chain seq x y z
N MET A 1 -37.28 16.11 -28.77
CA MET A 1 -36.35 17.02 -28.07
C MET A 1 -36.36 16.67 -26.59
N PHE A 2 -35.48 15.76 -26.15
CA PHE A 2 -35.32 15.39 -24.73
C PHE A 2 -33.82 15.31 -24.44
N LYS A 3 -33.35 16.16 -23.50
CA LYS A 3 -31.95 16.30 -23.12
C LYS A 3 -31.50 15.04 -22.37
N SER A 4 -30.59 14.26 -22.96
CA SER A 4 -29.91 13.16 -22.30
C SER A 4 -29.03 13.72 -21.17
N LYS A 5 -29.33 13.31 -19.93
CA LYS A 5 -28.53 13.61 -18.74
C LYS A 5 -27.14 13.01 -18.96
N ARG A 6 -26.11 13.86 -19.08
CA ARG A 6 -24.70 13.46 -19.02
C ARG A 6 -24.43 12.95 -17.60
N SER A 7 -24.52 11.64 -17.39
CA SER A 7 -23.99 10.99 -16.19
C SER A 7 -22.47 11.08 -16.24
N ASN A 8 -21.89 11.85 -15.33
CA ASN A 8 -20.45 12.03 -15.17
C ASN A 8 -19.79 10.71 -14.69
N PRO A 9 -18.86 10.08 -15.42
CA PRO A 9 -18.38 8.73 -15.11
C PRO A 9 -17.10 8.74 -14.25
N LYS A 10 -17.04 9.53 -13.17
CA LYS A 10 -15.77 9.73 -12.41
C LYS A 10 -15.85 9.50 -10.91
N ASN A 11 -16.70 8.60 -10.40
CA ASN A 11 -16.73 8.27 -8.97
C ASN A 11 -17.25 6.85 -8.71
N GLN A 12 -16.62 5.83 -9.29
CA GLN A 12 -16.72 4.45 -8.79
C GLN A 12 -15.42 4.08 -8.07
N PRO A 13 -15.46 3.29 -6.97
CA PRO A 13 -14.26 2.85 -6.26
C PRO A 13 -13.30 2.01 -7.13
N GLN A 14 -13.70 1.59 -8.34
CA GLN A 14 -12.86 0.91 -9.33
C GLN A 14 -11.89 1.83 -10.11
N ASP A 15 -12.04 3.16 -10.02
CA ASP A 15 -11.20 4.13 -10.76
C ASP A 15 -10.03 4.74 -9.95
N LYS A 16 -9.82 4.31 -8.69
CA LYS A 16 -8.70 4.84 -7.90
C LYS A 16 -7.40 4.12 -8.28
N PRO A 17 -6.27 4.83 -8.43
CA PRO A 17 -4.99 4.20 -8.69
C PRO A 17 -4.57 3.39 -7.45
N PHE A 18 -4.57 2.05 -7.58
CA PHE A 18 -3.97 1.10 -6.66
C PHE A 18 -3.48 -0.14 -7.43
N SER A 19 -2.63 -0.94 -6.79
CA SER A 19 -2.22 -2.25 -7.32
C SER A 19 -2.31 -3.27 -6.21
N LEU A 20 -3.38 -4.08 -6.25
CA LEU A 20 -3.61 -5.10 -5.23
C LEU A 20 -2.47 -6.13 -5.21
N GLU A 21 -2.05 -6.57 -6.39
CA GLU A 21 -0.96 -7.53 -6.55
C GLU A 21 0.37 -7.02 -5.96
N ALA A 22 0.69 -5.74 -6.17
CA ALA A 22 1.90 -5.14 -5.59
C ALA A 22 1.80 -5.06 -4.06
N GLU A 23 0.65 -4.62 -3.51
CA GLU A 23 0.45 -4.56 -2.06
C GLU A 23 0.55 -5.95 -1.42
N GLN A 24 -0.11 -6.96 -2.00
CA GLN A 24 -0.05 -8.34 -1.52
C GLN A 24 1.36 -8.92 -1.59
N SER A 25 2.09 -8.65 -2.68
CA SER A 25 3.46 -9.13 -2.86
C SER A 25 4.43 -8.52 -1.84
N ILE A 26 4.26 -7.25 -1.49
CA ILE A 26 5.06 -6.60 -0.44
C ILE A 26 4.79 -7.25 0.92
N LEU A 27 3.52 -7.38 1.31
CA LEU A 27 3.17 -7.93 2.62
C LEU A 27 3.58 -9.40 2.75
N GLY A 28 3.27 -10.22 1.74
CA GLY A 28 3.71 -11.61 1.71
C GLY A 28 5.23 -11.74 1.68
N GLY A 29 5.92 -10.89 0.93
CA GLY A 29 7.38 -10.82 0.87
C GLY A 29 8.02 -10.56 2.21
N LEU A 30 7.55 -9.53 2.93
CA LEU A 30 8.04 -9.17 4.26
C LEU A 30 7.76 -10.27 5.31
N MET A 31 6.66 -11.01 5.17
CA MET A 31 6.35 -12.17 6.04
C MET A 31 7.23 -13.39 5.75
N PHE A 32 7.81 -13.48 4.56
CA PHE A 32 8.68 -14.59 4.16
C PHE A 32 10.16 -14.29 4.44
N ASN A 33 10.59 -13.06 4.14
CA ASN A 33 11.93 -12.57 4.41
C ASN A 33 11.87 -11.05 4.62
N ASP A 34 12.20 -10.59 5.83
CA ASP A 34 12.18 -9.19 6.21
C ASP A 34 13.52 -8.49 5.96
N SER A 35 14.48 -9.11 5.28
CA SER A 35 15.77 -8.48 4.94
C SER A 35 15.63 -7.17 4.18
N GLU A 36 14.57 -7.03 3.38
CA GLU A 36 14.26 -5.81 2.62
C GLU A 36 13.39 -4.80 3.40
N TRP A 37 13.00 -5.10 4.64
CA TRP A 37 12.16 -4.23 5.48
C TRP A 37 12.70 -2.80 5.52
N SER A 38 14.00 -2.64 5.74
CA SER A 38 14.65 -1.33 5.84
C SER A 38 14.50 -0.48 4.59
N LEU A 39 14.52 -1.11 3.41
CA LEU A 39 14.38 -0.43 2.13
C LEU A 39 12.90 -0.14 1.82
N VAL A 40 12.01 -1.10 2.13
CA VAL A 40 10.55 -0.92 1.95
C VAL A 40 10.02 0.19 2.85
N GLN A 41 10.36 0.22 4.14
CA GLN A 41 9.90 1.25 5.08
C GLN A 41 10.44 2.65 4.77
N ALA A 42 11.55 2.74 4.03
CA ALA A 42 12.07 4.02 3.55
C ALA A 42 11.26 4.60 2.37
N ILE A 43 10.56 3.74 1.63
CA ILE A 43 9.75 4.13 0.46
C ILE A 43 8.27 4.30 0.84
N LEU A 44 7.76 3.39 1.66
CA LEU A 44 6.35 3.27 2.00
C LEU A 44 6.06 3.62 3.45
N SER A 45 4.97 4.36 3.63
CA SER A 45 4.28 4.55 4.89
C SER A 45 2.96 3.76 4.88
N THR A 46 2.38 3.53 6.06
CA THR A 46 1.11 2.81 6.20
C THR A 46 0.03 3.38 5.30
N GLU A 47 -0.06 4.71 5.19
CA GLU A 47 -1.10 5.42 4.43
C GLU A 47 -0.95 5.28 2.90
N ASP A 48 0.18 4.73 2.43
CA ASP A 48 0.41 4.45 1.01
C ASP A 48 -0.33 3.21 0.51
N PHE A 49 -0.79 2.33 1.41
CA PHE A 49 -1.64 1.20 1.04
C PHE A 49 -3.07 1.66 0.80
N PHE A 50 -3.73 1.12 -0.23
CA PHE A 50 -5.11 1.46 -0.54
C PHE A 50 -6.10 0.74 0.36
N LEU A 51 -5.87 -0.56 0.62
CA LEU A 51 -6.76 -1.37 1.45
C LEU A 51 -6.50 -1.14 2.94
N PRO A 52 -7.52 -0.83 3.75
CA PRO A 52 -7.38 -0.70 5.20
C PRO A 52 -6.77 -1.94 5.85
N GLU A 53 -7.11 -3.13 5.36
CA GLU A 53 -6.57 -4.39 5.85
C GLU A 53 -5.05 -4.46 5.66
N HIS A 54 -4.55 -3.99 4.52
CA HIS A 54 -3.11 -3.91 4.25
C HIS A 54 -2.41 -2.86 5.11
N GLN A 55 -3.06 -1.74 5.39
CA GLN A 55 -2.54 -0.73 6.32
C GLN A 55 -2.35 -1.31 7.73
N ILE A 56 -3.33 -2.06 8.21
CA ILE A 56 -3.27 -2.75 9.51
C ILE A 56 -2.10 -3.75 9.52
N ILE A 57 -1.98 -4.58 8.48
CA ILE A 57 -0.92 -5.60 8.39
C ILE A 57 0.46 -4.95 8.33
N PHE A 58 0.66 -3.92 7.51
CA PHE A 58 1.95 -3.21 7.42
C PHE A 58 2.34 -2.56 8.75
N THR A 59 1.36 -2.02 9.49
CA THR A 59 1.58 -1.45 10.82
C THR A 59 1.95 -2.51 11.85
N ALA A 60 1.35 -3.71 11.76
CA ALA A 60 1.73 -4.84 12.58
C ALA A 60 3.14 -5.32 12.28
N ILE A 61 3.51 -5.45 11.00
CA ILE A 61 4.88 -5.77 10.55
C ILE A 61 5.86 -4.78 11.16
N LYS A 62 5.61 -3.47 11.03
CA LYS A 62 6.45 -2.42 11.62
C LYS A 62 6.63 -2.59 13.13
N SER A 63 5.55 -2.89 13.85
CA SER A 63 5.58 -3.07 15.31
C SER A 63 6.35 -4.30 15.74
N VAL A 64 6.21 -5.41 15.02
CA VAL A 64 6.92 -6.67 15.27
C VAL A 64 8.41 -6.52 14.96
N THR A 65 8.76 -5.97 13.80
CA THR A 65 10.15 -5.75 13.42
C THR A 65 10.85 -4.74 14.33
N ALA A 66 10.15 -3.72 14.83
CA ALA A 66 10.70 -2.79 15.83
C ALA A 66 11.08 -3.48 17.15
N LYS A 67 10.50 -4.66 17.45
CA LYS A 67 10.87 -5.51 18.59
C LYS A 67 11.98 -6.52 18.25
N ASN A 68 12.64 -6.37 17.08
CA ASN A 68 13.62 -7.31 16.53
C ASN A 68 13.07 -8.74 16.36
N GLN A 69 11.77 -8.85 16.06
CA GLN A 69 11.12 -10.12 15.77
C GLN A 69 10.81 -10.21 14.28
N HIS A 70 10.90 -11.42 13.73
CA HIS A 70 10.55 -11.67 12.34
C HIS A 70 9.01 -11.68 12.20
N PRO A 71 8.42 -10.93 11.26
CA PRO A 71 6.98 -10.75 11.13
C PRO A 71 6.31 -11.88 10.32
N ASP A 72 6.52 -13.13 10.71
CA ASP A 72 5.87 -14.28 10.07
C ASP A 72 4.35 -14.33 10.35
N PRO A 73 3.58 -15.14 9.60
CA PRO A 73 2.12 -15.20 9.76
C PRO A 73 1.64 -15.60 11.17
N ILE A 74 2.39 -16.41 11.91
CA ILE A 74 2.03 -16.82 13.27
C ILE A 74 2.26 -15.64 14.22
N THR A 75 3.44 -15.04 14.16
CA THR A 75 3.80 -13.87 14.98
C THR A 75 2.84 -12.69 14.74
N LEU A 76 2.48 -12.43 13.48
CA LEU A 76 1.52 -11.39 13.13
C LEU A 76 0.10 -11.72 13.60
N THR A 77 -0.31 -13.00 13.56
CA THR A 77 -1.61 -13.43 14.08
C THR A 77 -1.72 -13.11 15.57
N ASP A 78 -0.72 -13.51 16.36
CA ASP A 78 -0.71 -13.26 17.80
C ASP A 78 -0.72 -11.75 18.09
N HIS A 79 0.10 -10.97 17.38
CA HIS A 79 0.13 -9.51 17.51
C HIS A 79 -1.23 -8.87 17.18
N LEU A 80 -1.86 -9.26 16.07
CA LEU A 80 -3.14 -8.72 15.62
C LEU A 80 -4.32 -9.13 16.51
N GLN A 81 -4.23 -10.29 17.16
CA GLN A 81 -5.22 -10.74 18.13
C GLN A 81 -5.15 -9.90 19.40
N VAL A 82 -3.95 -9.63 19.92
CA VAL A 82 -3.74 -8.75 21.07
C VAL A 82 -4.27 -7.34 20.80
N GLU A 83 -4.04 -6.83 19.58
CA GLU A 83 -4.51 -5.50 19.15
C GLU A 83 -5.99 -5.46 18.73
N ASN A 84 -6.74 -6.56 18.86
CA ASN A 84 -8.15 -6.70 18.43
C ASN A 84 -8.42 -6.39 16.94
N ASN A 85 -7.38 -6.34 16.11
CA ASN A 85 -7.47 -6.02 14.68
C ASN A 85 -7.53 -7.27 13.79
N PHE A 86 -7.31 -8.46 14.35
CA PHE A 86 -7.26 -9.73 13.60
C PHE A 86 -8.52 -10.02 12.78
N LYS A 87 -9.70 -9.74 13.33
CA LYS A 87 -10.97 -9.92 12.60
C LYS A 87 -11.15 -8.91 11.46
N ALA A 88 -10.59 -7.71 11.60
CA ALA A 88 -10.73 -6.64 10.61
C ALA A 88 -9.98 -6.96 9.32
N ILE A 89 -8.89 -7.74 9.38
CA ILE A 89 -8.10 -8.12 8.20
C ILE A 89 -8.62 -9.38 7.48
N GLY A 90 -9.74 -9.96 7.91
CA GLY A 90 -10.26 -11.22 7.37
C GLY A 90 -9.72 -12.48 8.05
N GLY A 91 -8.98 -12.35 9.15
CA GLY A 91 -8.49 -13.47 9.95
C GLY A 91 -7.38 -14.29 9.29
N ASN A 92 -7.23 -15.55 9.74
CA ASN A 92 -6.12 -16.42 9.35
C ASN A 92 -6.09 -16.73 7.84
N ASP A 93 -7.26 -16.80 7.21
CA ASP A 93 -7.41 -17.12 5.80
C ASP A 93 -6.74 -16.07 4.92
N TYR A 94 -6.78 -14.80 5.34
CA TYR A 94 -6.20 -13.71 4.57
C TYR A 94 -4.67 -13.67 4.66
N LEU A 95 -4.09 -13.82 5.85
CA LEU A 95 -2.63 -13.92 6.01
C LEU A 95 -2.06 -15.13 5.25
N SER A 96 -2.79 -16.24 5.27
CA SER A 96 -2.46 -17.42 4.47
C SER A 96 -2.51 -17.14 2.97
N THR A 97 -3.47 -16.32 2.52
CA THR A 97 -3.58 -15.90 1.11
C THR A 97 -2.42 -15.02 0.69
N LEU A 98 -2.01 -14.07 1.53
CA LEU A 98 -0.84 -13.19 1.27
C LEU A 98 0.45 -13.99 1.13
N THR A 99 0.65 -14.97 2.02
CA THR A 99 1.84 -15.83 1.99
C THR A 99 1.87 -16.70 0.71
N LYS A 100 0.71 -17.16 0.24
CA LYS A 100 0.58 -17.93 -1.02
C LYS A 100 0.76 -17.06 -2.26
N ALA A 101 0.29 -15.81 -2.25
CA ALA A 101 0.45 -14.89 -3.36
C ALA A 101 1.93 -14.68 -3.72
N LEU A 102 2.81 -14.60 -2.71
CA LEU A 102 4.25 -14.56 -2.93
C LEU A 102 4.80 -15.82 -3.60
N GLN A 103 4.39 -17.03 -3.17
CA GLN A 103 4.87 -18.29 -3.74
C GLN A 103 4.54 -18.43 -5.24
N GLN A 104 3.43 -17.84 -5.69
CA GLN A 104 3.06 -17.82 -7.11
C GLN A 104 3.83 -16.75 -7.89
N ASN A 105 4.15 -15.64 -7.23
CA ASN A 105 4.98 -14.58 -7.75
C ASN A 105 6.46 -14.88 -7.49
N SER A 106 6.97 -15.94 -8.15
CA SER A 106 8.38 -16.40 -8.13
C SER A 106 9.44 -15.35 -8.52
N VAL A 107 9.03 -14.09 -8.72
CA VAL A 107 9.90 -12.91 -8.77
C VAL A 107 9.96 -12.29 -7.37
N ALA A 108 10.39 -13.07 -6.37
CA ALA A 108 10.69 -12.60 -5.00
C ALA A 108 11.90 -11.64 -4.93
N SER A 109 12.25 -10.99 -6.04
CA SER A 109 13.50 -10.24 -6.21
C SER A 109 13.29 -8.73 -6.38
N ASN A 110 12.06 -8.22 -6.28
CA ASN A 110 11.90 -6.76 -6.36
C ASN A 110 10.73 -6.23 -5.52
N LEU A 111 10.73 -6.50 -4.21
CA LEU A 111 9.79 -5.84 -3.29
C LEU A 111 9.94 -4.32 -3.37
N ILE A 112 11.14 -3.83 -3.69
CA ILE A 112 11.40 -2.41 -3.96
C ILE A 112 10.61 -1.90 -5.17
N ALA A 113 10.58 -2.61 -6.30
CA ALA A 113 9.77 -2.19 -7.45
C ALA A 113 8.28 -2.18 -7.11
N TYR A 114 7.78 -3.19 -6.40
CA TYR A 114 6.39 -3.18 -5.94
C TYR A 114 6.13 -2.03 -4.97
N ALA A 115 7.05 -1.75 -4.05
CA ALA A 115 6.95 -0.63 -3.13
C ALA A 115 6.87 0.71 -3.88
N ARG A 116 7.66 0.88 -4.94
CA ARG A 116 7.59 2.04 -5.83
C ARG A 116 6.25 2.13 -6.56
N ILE A 117 5.71 1.01 -7.06
CA ILE A 117 4.38 0.97 -7.69
C ILE A 117 3.31 1.44 -6.69
N VAL A 118 3.30 0.88 -5.47
CA VAL A 118 2.34 1.30 -4.43
C VAL A 118 2.51 2.78 -4.09
N LYS A 119 3.76 3.26 -4.00
CA LYS A 119 4.05 4.67 -3.74
C LYS A 119 3.55 5.59 -4.84
N ASP A 120 3.80 5.26 -6.10
CA ASP A 120 3.31 6.00 -7.26
C ASP A 120 1.78 6.14 -7.23
N LYS A 121 1.09 5.02 -7.00
CA LYS A 121 -0.37 4.99 -6.87
C LYS A 121 -0.86 5.80 -5.67
N SER A 122 -0.16 5.76 -4.54
CA SER A 122 -0.47 6.60 -3.37
C SER A 122 -0.35 8.09 -3.68
N LEU A 123 0.71 8.51 -4.38
CA LEU A 123 0.92 9.89 -4.78
C LEU A 123 -0.20 10.37 -5.70
N ASP A 124 -0.63 9.55 -6.66
CA ASP A 124 -1.78 9.87 -7.52
C ASP A 124 -3.06 10.07 -6.69
N ARG A 125 -3.35 9.16 -5.75
CA ARG A 125 -4.50 9.33 -4.85
C ARG A 125 -4.40 10.60 -4.01
N GLN A 126 -3.20 10.98 -3.56
CA GLN A 126 -2.98 12.21 -2.79
C GLN A 126 -3.26 13.45 -3.63
N ILE A 127 -2.74 13.48 -4.87
CA ILE A 127 -2.93 14.55 -5.83
C ILE A 127 -4.42 14.69 -6.19
N ASP A 128 -5.09 13.58 -6.53
CA ASP A 128 -6.52 13.56 -6.88
C ASP A 128 -7.41 14.06 -5.74
N ARG A 129 -7.07 13.73 -4.48
CA ARG A 129 -7.79 14.23 -3.31
C ARG A 129 -7.71 15.75 -3.18
N ILE A 130 -6.53 16.33 -3.42
CA ILE A 130 -6.34 17.79 -3.35
C ILE A 130 -7.15 18.46 -4.47
N TRP A 131 -7.07 17.94 -5.70
CA TRP A 131 -7.85 18.47 -6.83
C TRP A 131 -9.36 18.41 -6.58
N THR A 132 -9.84 17.29 -6.06
CA THR A 132 -11.28 17.08 -5.80
C THR A 132 -11.81 18.05 -4.74
N ARG A 133 -10.99 18.39 -3.74
CA ARG A 133 -11.40 19.29 -2.65
C ARG A 133 -11.42 20.77 -3.05
N ARG A 134 -10.84 21.16 -4.19
CA ARG A 134 -10.64 22.57 -4.61
C ARG A 134 -9.86 23.40 -3.57
N ASP A 135 -9.04 22.75 -2.74
CA ASP A 135 -8.16 23.44 -1.79
C ASP A 135 -6.94 23.98 -2.54
N LEU A 136 -7.08 25.15 -3.17
CA LEU A 136 -5.99 25.86 -3.86
C LEU A 136 -4.92 26.39 -2.88
N ASN A 137 -5.22 26.40 -1.58
CA ASN A 137 -4.25 26.76 -0.53
C ASN A 137 -3.16 25.70 -0.33
N ASP A 138 -3.34 24.48 -0.82
CA ASP A 138 -2.36 23.38 -0.70
C ASP A 138 -1.35 23.36 -1.88
N SER A 139 -1.08 24.51 -2.50
CA SER A 139 -0.18 24.61 -3.65
C SER A 139 1.24 24.08 -3.35
N ASP A 140 1.80 24.42 -2.19
CA ASP A 140 3.09 23.90 -1.73
C ASP A 140 3.09 22.37 -1.60
N LYS A 141 1.98 21.80 -1.12
CA LYS A 141 1.81 20.35 -0.99
C LYS A 141 1.75 19.67 -2.36
N LEU A 142 1.09 20.26 -3.34
CA LEU A 142 1.05 19.74 -4.70
C LEU A 142 2.43 19.78 -5.37
N VAL A 143 3.21 20.84 -5.15
CA VAL A 143 4.58 20.93 -5.64
C VAL A 143 5.43 19.81 -5.05
N ASN A 144 5.41 19.64 -3.72
CA ASN A 144 6.16 18.59 -3.03
C ASN A 144 5.78 17.18 -3.51
N LEU A 145 4.49 16.90 -3.73
CA LEU A 145 4.03 15.61 -4.25
C LEU A 145 4.53 15.36 -5.68
N ARG A 146 4.57 16.39 -6.53
CA ARG A 146 5.11 16.29 -7.90
C ARG A 146 6.62 16.07 -7.91
N GLU A 147 7.35 16.78 -7.06
CA GLU A 147 8.80 16.57 -6.90
C GLU A 147 9.11 15.16 -6.42
N THR A 148 8.38 14.68 -5.40
CA THR A 148 8.51 13.29 -4.93
C THR A 148 8.22 12.29 -6.05
N LYS A 149 7.20 12.56 -6.87
CA LYS A 149 6.88 11.72 -8.03
C LYS A 149 8.01 11.74 -9.06
N ILE A 150 8.60 12.89 -9.38
CA ILE A 150 9.73 12.98 -10.30
C ILE A 150 10.93 12.17 -9.76
N LEU A 151 11.26 12.33 -8.48
CA LEU A 151 12.35 11.60 -7.84
C LEU A 151 12.14 10.08 -7.91
N LEU A 152 10.91 9.61 -7.67
CA LEU A 152 10.56 8.19 -7.75
C LEU A 152 10.86 7.57 -9.13
N HIS A 153 10.67 8.35 -10.20
CA HIS A 153 10.90 7.93 -11.59
C HIS A 153 12.32 8.20 -12.09
N SER A 154 13.04 9.16 -11.51
CA SER A 154 14.41 9.54 -11.92
C SER A 154 15.48 8.46 -11.67
N HIS A 155 15.24 7.53 -10.75
CA HIS A 155 16.15 6.41 -10.46
C HIS A 155 15.90 5.18 -11.37
N GLN A 156 15.43 5.41 -12.60
CA GLN A 156 15.18 4.38 -13.62
C GLN A 156 16.21 4.42 -14.77
N GLU A 157 17.15 5.37 -14.75
CA GLU A 157 18.30 5.49 -15.67
C GLU A 157 19.61 5.22 -14.92
#